data_AF-A0A7V3RSK5-F1
#
_entry.id   AF-A0A7V3RSK5-F1
#
_cell.length_a   1.000
_cell.length_b   1.000
_cell.length_c   1.000
_cell.angle_alpha   90.00
_cell.angle_beta   90.00
_cell.angle_gamma   90.00
#
_symmetry.space_group_name_H-M   'P 1'
#
loop_
_entity.id
_entity.type
_entity.pdbx_description
1 polymer ?
#
loop_
_entity_poly.entity_id
_entity_poly.type
_entity_poly.pdbx_seq_one_letter_code
_entity_poly.pdbx_strand_id
1 'polypeptide(L)' 'MRLTLRTLLAYLDDTLEPLEIKTIGQKVAESETAQELIARIKQVTRRRRITAPPATGPNAFDP' A
#
# COMPACT_ATOMS: atom_id res chain seq x y z
N MET A 1 7.29 11.66 -13.61
CA MET A 1 6.55 10.87 -12.60
C MET A 1 7.39 10.65 -11.35
N ARG A 2 6.88 11.02 -10.18
CA ARG A 2 7.56 10.95 -8.87
C ARG A 2 7.02 9.75 -8.08
N LEU A 3 7.90 9.01 -7.41
CA LEU A 3 7.47 7.94 -6.50
C LEU A 3 6.94 8.58 -5.21
N THR A 4 5.63 8.51 -5.03
CA THR A 4 4.92 8.93 -3.81
C THR A 4 4.01 7.81 -3.35
N LEU A 5 3.56 7.86 -2.10
CA LEU A 5 2.59 6.87 -1.60
C LEU A 5 1.34 6.82 -2.49
N ARG A 6 0.80 7.98 -2.91
CA ARG A 6 -0.36 8.06 -3.81
C ARG A 6 -0.13 7.29 -5.11
N THR A 7 1.02 7.49 -5.76
CA THR A 7 1.33 6.81 -7.03
C THR A 7 1.57 5.31 -6.85
N LEU A 8 2.14 4.90 -5.71
CA LEU A 8 2.31 3.48 -5.41
C LEU A 8 0.97 2.78 -5.16
N LEU A 9 0.04 3.44 -4.47
CA LEU A 9 -1.32 2.93 -4.28
C LEU A 9 -2.05 2.82 -5.62
N ALA A 10 -2.01 3.87 -6.44
CA ALA A 10 -2.63 3.85 -7.77
C ALA A 10 -2.07 2.73 -8.67
N TYR A 11 -0.75 2.47 -8.59
CA TYR A 11 -0.10 1.35 -9.27
C TYR A 11 -0.57 -0.02 -8.76
N LEU A 12 -0.74 -0.18 -7.45
CA LEU A 12 -1.21 -1.44 -6.85
C LEU A 12 -2.69 -1.74 -7.16
N ASP A 13 -3.49 -0.69 -7.32
CA ASP A 13 -4.92 -0.76 -7.60
C ASP A 13 -5.23 -0.78 -9.12
N ASP A 14 -4.20 -0.74 -9.98
CA ASP A 14 -4.32 -0.74 -11.45
C ASP A 14 -5.16 0.44 -11.99
N THR A 15 -4.96 1.64 -11.44
CA THR A 15 -5.72 2.86 -11.78
C THR A 15 -4.91 3.92 -12.54
N LEU A 16 -3.68 3.60 -12.93
CA LEU A 16 -2.79 4.47 -13.69
C LEU A 16 -3.00 4.29 -15.20
N GLU A 17 -2.58 5.28 -16.00
CA GLU A 17 -2.55 5.12 -17.45
C GLU A 17 -1.46 4.11 -17.87
N PRO A 18 -1.61 3.39 -19.01
CA PRO A 18 -0.67 2.33 -19.41
C PRO A 18 0.80 2.76 -19.49
N LEU A 19 1.06 4.00 -19.93
CA LEU A 19 2.42 4.55 -20.01
C LEU A 19 3.01 4.81 -18.61
N GLU A 20 2.18 5.22 -17.66
CA GLU A 20 2.56 5.49 -16.29
C GLU A 20 2.85 4.18 -15.55
N ILE A 21 2.04 3.13 -15.76
CA ILE A 21 2.24 1.80 -15.18
C ILE A 21 3.66 1.29 -15.48
N LYS A 22 4.08 1.34 -16.75
CA LYS A 22 5.42 0.89 -17.16
C LYS A 22 6.52 1.70 -16.46
N THR A 23 6.38 3.02 -16.45
CA THR A 23 7.36 3.93 -15.86
C THR A 23 7.48 3.76 -14.35
N ILE A 24 6.35 3.63 -13.64
CA ILE A 24 6.32 3.39 -12.20
C ILE A 24 6.86 2.00 -11.88
N GLY A 25 6.47 0.97 -12.64
CA GLY A 25 6.99 -0.39 -12.49
C GLY A 25 8.52 -0.45 -12.57
N GLN A 26 9.13 0.24 -13.53
CA GLN A 26 10.58 0.34 -13.63
C GLN A 26 11.20 1.05 -12.42
N LYS A 27 10.68 2.21 -12.02
CA LYS A 27 11.21 2.94 -10.87
C LYS A 27 11.06 2.17 -9.55
N VAL A 28 10.01 1.36 -9.41
CA VAL A 28 9.84 0.43 -8.28
C VAL A 28 10.87 -0.69 -8.34
N ALA A 29 11.14 -1.26 -9.52
CA ALA A 29 12.16 -2.29 -9.67
C ALA A 29 13.57 -1.79 -9.29
N GLU A 30 13.86 -0.51 -9.55
CA GLU A 30 15.14 0.14 -9.24
C GLU A 30 15.26 0.66 -7.79
N SER A 31 14.17 0.62 -7.00
CA SER A 31 14.12 1.21 -5.65
C SER A 31 13.74 0.17 -4.60
N GLU A 32 14.73 -0.31 -3.84
CA GLU A 32 14.55 -1.24 -2.72
C GLU A 32 13.56 -0.70 -1.68
N THR A 33 13.67 0.59 -1.33
CA THR A 33 12.74 1.24 -0.39
C THR A 33 11.29 1.26 -0.88
N ALA A 34 11.07 1.38 -2.20
CA ALA A 34 9.73 1.29 -2.78
C ALA A 34 9.19 -0.14 -2.74
N GLN A 35 10.05 -1.13 -2.98
CA GLN A 35 9.68 -2.55 -2.90
C GLN A 35 9.28 -2.95 -1.49
N GLU A 36 10.05 -2.53 -0.48
CA GLU A 36 9.72 -2.74 0.93
C GLU A 36 8.39 -2.08 1.31
N LEU A 37 8.16 -0.84 0.86
CA LEU A 37 6.92 -0.13 1.14
C LEU A 37 5.72 -0.85 0.51
N ILE A 38 5.83 -1.29 -0.76
CA ILE A 38 4.79 -2.10 -1.42
C ILE A 38 4.54 -3.39 -0.65
N ALA A 39 5.59 -4.08 -0.19
CA ALA A 39 5.46 -5.31 0.58
C ALA A 39 4.68 -5.08 1.88
N ARG A 40 5.01 -4.02 2.61
CA ARG A 40 4.28 -3.61 3.84
C ARG A 40 2.83 -3.24 3.56
N ILE A 41 2.56 -2.51 2.48
CA ILE A 41 1.19 -2.17 2.07
C ILE A 41 0.40 -3.44 1.80
N LYS A 42 0.92 -4.35 0.96
CA LYS A 42 0.28 -5.64 0.66
C LYS A 42 0.06 -6.49 1.91
N GLN A 43 1.00 -6.46 2.86
CA GLN A 43 0.87 -7.17 4.13
C GLN A 43 -0.31 -6.64 4.95
N VAL A 44 -0.55 -5.33 4.97
CA VAL A 44 -1.65 -4.71 5.73
C VAL A 44 -2.98 -4.91 5.00
N THR A 45 -3.05 -4.61 3.69
CA THR A 45 -4.31 -4.68 2.92
C THR A 45 -4.86 -6.09 2.78
N ARG A 46 -4.02 -7.13 2.82
CA ARG A 46 -4.45 -8.53 2.80
C ARG A 46 -4.93 -9.07 4.15
N ARG A 47 -4.82 -8.31 5.25
CA ARG A 47 -5.28 -8.77 6.57
C ARG A 47 -6.81 -8.84 6.58
N ARG A 48 -7.35 -10.06 6.51
CA ARG A 48 -8.80 -10.38 6.59
C ARG A 48 -9.53 -9.81 7.82
N ARG A 49 -8.82 -9.31 8.84
CA ARG A 49 -9.39 -8.85 10.11
C ARG A 49 -8.90 -7.45 10.51
N ILE A 50 -8.88 -6.50 9.57
CA ILE A 50 -8.98 -5.08 9.96
C ILE A 50 -10.44 -4.82 10.32
N THR A 51 -10.88 -5.40 11.43
CA THR A 51 -12.18 -5.10 12.02
C THR A 51 -12.01 -3.92 12.97
N ALA A 52 -13.08 -3.16 13.21
CA ALA A 52 -13.09 -2.19 14.29
C ALA A 52 -12.64 -2.89 15.59
N PRO A 53 -11.76 -2.26 16.40
CA PRO A 53 -11.45 -2.79 17.71
C PRO A 53 -12.76 -2.94 18.52
N PRO A 54 -12.91 -3.99 19.35
CA PRO A 54 -14.09 -4.13 20.19
C PRO A 54 -14.26 -2.91 21.10
N ALA A 55 -15.52 -2.58 21.45
CA ALA A 55 -15.80 -1.43 22.33
C ALA A 55 -15.30 -1.64 23.78
N THR A 56 -15.02 -2.89 24.17
CA THR A 56 -14.55 -3.26 25.51
C THR A 56 -13.56 -4.43 25.45
N GLY A 57 -12.73 -4.56 26.50
CA GLY A 57 -11.74 -5.64 26.65
C GLY A 57 -10.30 -5.25 26.29
N PRO A 58 -9.35 -6.20 26.40
CA PRO A 58 -7.91 -5.91 26.32
C PRO A 58 -7.41 -5.45 24.94
N ASN A 59 -8.25 -5.55 23.89
CA ASN A 59 -7.97 -5.05 22.55
C ASN A 59 -8.91 -3.88 22.17
N ALA A 60 -9.54 -3.22 23.16
CA ALA A 60 -10.48 -2.15 22.90
C ALA A 60 -9.81 -0.87 22.41
N PHE A 61 -10.57 -0.08 21.65
CA PHE A 61 -10.17 1.28 21.28
C PHE A 61 -10.39 2.21 22.47
N ASP A 62 -9.35 2.90 22.93
CA ASP A 62 -9.46 4.00 23.89
C ASP A 62 -9.56 5.31 23.09
N PRO A 63 -10.70 6.04 23.13
CA PRO A 63 -10.97 7.19 22.28
C PRO A 63 -10.19 8.46 22.63
#